data_AF-A0A538E2V9-F1
#
_entry.id   AF-A0A538E2V9-F1
#
_cell.length_a   1.000
_cell.length_b   1.000
_cell.length_c   1.000
_cell.angle_alpha   90.00
_cell.angle_beta   90.00
_cell.angle_gamma   90.00
#
_symmetry.space_group_name_H-M   'P 1'
#
loop_
_entity.id
_entity.type
_entity.pdbx_description
1 polymer ?
#
loop_
_entity_poly.entity_id
_entity_poly.type
_entity_poly.pdbx_seq_one_letter_code
_entity_poly.pdbx_strand_id
1 'polypeptide(L)'
;MSIVAQKSASIIPTGTWTIDPVWSALGFEIKKIGLAVIKGRALDFEGTIRGGDAPSIEGQAAVSSITTFDETRDAHLQSPDFFDAERYPELRFESTRVEARGNQLIVDGELTIKGVATPVELRGHYEGAGTDPLGNERIALELSGTIDRTDFGLDWNAPVPGGGLLLPNEVVLTASFAAVRAA
;
A
#
# COMPACT_ATOMS: atom_id res chain seq x y z
N MET A 1 -4.59 7.72 -41.00
CA MET A 1 -4.36 8.66 -39.88
C MET A 1 -3.72 7.86 -38.77
N SER A 2 -2.40 7.96 -38.62
CA SER A 2 -1.68 7.26 -37.56
C SER A 2 -1.88 8.03 -36.26
N ILE A 3 -2.57 7.42 -35.31
CA ILE A 3 -2.66 7.94 -33.94
C ILE A 3 -1.30 7.67 -33.32
N VAL A 4 -0.45 8.70 -33.24
CA VAL A 4 0.75 8.63 -32.40
C VAL A 4 0.22 8.61 -30.97
N ALA A 5 0.42 7.49 -30.28
CA ALA A 5 0.17 7.41 -28.85
C ALA A 5 1.07 8.47 -28.18
N GLN A 6 0.46 9.54 -27.68
CA GLN A 6 1.18 10.62 -27.02
C GLN A 6 1.66 10.06 -25.67
N LYS A 7 2.96 9.78 -25.57
CA LYS A 7 3.60 9.36 -24.33
C LYS A 7 3.45 10.52 -23.34
N SER A 8 2.59 10.36 -22.34
CA SER A 8 2.45 11.35 -21.25
C SER A 8 3.80 11.49 -20.56
N ALA A 9 4.31 12.71 -20.44
CA ALA A 9 5.50 12.96 -19.64
C ALA A 9 5.19 12.57 -18.18
N SER A 10 6.10 11.82 -17.54
CA SER A 10 5.89 11.39 -16.15
C SER A 10 5.93 12.60 -15.22
N ILE A 11 4.95 12.68 -14.33
CA ILE A 11 4.87 13.73 -13.30
C ILE A 11 5.89 13.48 -12.17
N ILE A 12 6.37 12.25 -12.03
CA ILE A 12 7.37 11.86 -11.04
C ILE A 12 8.77 12.15 -11.63
N PRO A 13 9.57 13.06 -11.03
CA PRO A 13 10.85 13.47 -11.60
C PRO A 13 11.83 12.29 -11.73
N THR A 14 12.60 12.29 -12.82
CA THR A 14 13.59 11.24 -13.10
C THR A 14 14.58 11.06 -11.96
N GLY A 15 14.70 9.82 -11.49
CA GLY A 15 15.59 9.45 -10.40
C GLY A 15 15.02 8.29 -9.59
N THR A 16 15.83 7.83 -8.64
CA THR A 16 15.42 6.87 -7.62
C THR A 16 15.11 7.64 -6.35
N TRP A 17 13.97 7.34 -5.73
CA TRP A 17 13.48 7.98 -4.51
C TRP A 17 13.21 6.89 -3.48
N THR A 18 13.87 6.97 -2.33
CA THR A 18 13.71 6.03 -1.23
C THR A 18 12.61 6.54 -0.30
N ILE A 19 11.58 5.73 -0.05
CA ILE A 19 10.50 6.09 0.88
C ILE A 19 11.11 6.29 2.27
N ASP A 20 10.78 7.42 2.89
CA ASP A 20 11.16 7.76 4.26
C ASP A 20 10.04 7.34 5.21
N PRO A 21 10.20 6.26 6.01
CA PRO A 21 9.13 5.76 6.87
C PRO A 21 8.70 6.76 7.94
N VAL A 22 9.54 7.74 8.29
CA VAL A 22 9.23 8.75 9.32
C VAL A 22 8.19 9.74 8.83
N TRP A 23 8.20 10.07 7.54
CA TRP A 23 7.28 11.02 6.91
C TRP A 23 6.21 10.32 6.07
N SER A 24 6.01 9.03 6.33
CA SER A 24 5.16 8.16 5.55
C SER A 24 4.20 7.38 6.44
N ALA A 25 3.12 6.89 5.85
CA ALA A 25 2.18 5.98 6.48
C ALA A 25 1.69 4.94 5.48
N LEU A 26 1.69 3.67 5.89
CA LEU A 26 1.11 2.54 5.17
C LEU A 26 0.00 1.93 6.03
N GLY A 27 -1.25 2.16 5.63
CA GLY A 27 -2.44 1.88 6.41
C GLY A 27 -3.43 0.93 5.73
N PHE A 28 -4.35 0.43 6.54
CA PHE A 28 -5.54 -0.26 6.07
C PHE A 28 -6.74 0.05 6.98
N GLU A 29 -7.94 -0.09 6.42
CA GLU A 29 -9.19 0.06 7.13
C GLU A 29 -10.17 -1.05 6.78
N ILE A 30 -10.87 -1.58 7.79
CA ILE A 30 -11.91 -2.59 7.63
C ILE A 30 -13.15 -2.21 8.44
N LYS A 31 -14.32 -2.29 7.80
CA LYS A 31 -15.61 -1.94 8.42
C LYS A 31 -16.23 -3.14 9.12
N LYS A 32 -15.95 -3.31 10.41
CA LYS A 32 -16.50 -4.38 11.25
C LYS A 32 -18.01 -4.22 11.43
N ILE A 33 -18.77 -5.28 11.12
CA ILE A 33 -20.24 -5.39 11.25
C ILE A 33 -21.05 -4.19 10.71
N GLY A 34 -20.51 -3.45 9.74
CA GLY A 34 -21.18 -2.26 9.19
C GLY A 34 -21.28 -1.06 10.14
N LEU A 35 -20.69 -1.13 11.34
CA LEU A 35 -20.84 -0.11 12.38
C LEU A 35 -19.53 0.60 12.70
N ALA A 36 -18.46 -0.17 12.96
CA ALA A 36 -17.19 0.37 13.42
C ALA A 36 -16.10 0.16 12.38
N VAL A 37 -15.24 1.17 12.19
CA VAL A 37 -14.06 1.06 11.35
C VAL A 37 -12.87 0.72 12.22
N ILE A 38 -12.22 -0.42 11.95
CA ILE A 38 -10.91 -0.74 12.51
C ILE A 38 -9.88 -0.19 11.54
N LYS A 39 -8.96 0.63 12.06
CA LYS A 39 -7.81 1.11 11.32
C LYS A 39 -6.56 0.39 11.81
N GLY A 40 -5.67 0.07 10.89
CA GLY A 40 -4.34 -0.42 11.23
C GLY A 40 -3.28 0.17 10.30
N ARG A 41 -2.01 -0.07 10.64
CA ARG A 41 -0.85 0.34 9.86
C ARG A 41 0.32 -0.59 10.07
N ALA A 42 1.19 -0.67 9.06
CA ALA A 42 2.54 -1.20 9.22
C ALA A 42 3.46 -0.08 9.73
N LEU A 43 4.31 -0.39 10.71
CA LEU A 43 5.27 0.56 11.28
C LEU A 43 6.68 0.39 10.70
N ASP A 44 6.98 -0.80 10.18
CA ASP A 44 8.27 -1.14 9.58
C ASP A 44 8.04 -1.51 8.12
N PHE A 45 8.42 -0.59 7.24
CA PHE A 45 8.31 -0.75 5.81
C PHE A 45 9.41 0.04 5.11
N GLU A 46 9.73 -0.41 3.90
CA GLU A 46 10.66 0.24 2.99
C GLU A 46 10.08 0.21 1.58
N GLY A 47 10.56 1.12 0.74
CA GLY A 47 10.18 1.08 -0.66
C GLY A 47 10.95 2.09 -1.49
N THR A 48 10.86 1.88 -2.79
CA THR A 48 11.55 2.65 -3.81
C THR A 48 10.55 3.11 -4.86
N ILE A 49 10.60 4.39 -5.18
CA ILE A 49 9.88 4.99 -6.30
C ILE A 49 10.93 5.36 -7.36
N ARG A 50 10.79 4.85 -8.57
CA ARG A 50 11.60 5.25 -9.73
C ARG A 50 10.76 6.17 -10.60
N GLY A 51 11.25 7.39 -10.83
CA GLY A 51 10.60 8.38 -11.69
C GLY A 51 11.16 8.41 -13.11
N GLY A 52 10.61 9.29 -13.94
CA GLY A 52 10.98 9.41 -15.36
C GLY A 52 10.02 8.66 -16.28
N ASP A 53 10.45 8.41 -17.52
CA ASP A 53 9.60 7.94 -18.64
C ASP A 53 8.84 6.62 -18.42
N ALA A 54 9.31 5.77 -17.51
CA ALA A 54 8.71 4.50 -17.13
C ALA A 54 8.74 4.38 -15.60
N PRO A 55 7.84 5.08 -14.90
CA PRO A 55 7.87 5.11 -13.44
C PRO A 55 7.48 3.75 -12.85
N SER A 56 8.04 3.42 -11.69
CA SER A 56 7.73 2.19 -10.95
C SER A 56 7.74 2.44 -9.44
N ILE A 57 7.00 1.63 -8.70
CA ILE A 57 6.93 1.63 -7.23
C ILE A 57 7.08 0.19 -6.76
N GLU A 58 7.99 -0.05 -5.83
CA GLU A 58 8.15 -1.34 -5.17
C GLU A 58 8.40 -1.13 -3.67
N GLY A 59 8.03 -2.11 -2.85
CA GLY A 59 8.27 -2.03 -1.42
C GLY A 59 7.88 -3.28 -0.66
N GLN A 60 8.26 -3.31 0.61
CA GLN A 60 7.93 -4.38 1.53
C GLN A 60 7.61 -3.83 2.92
N ALA A 61 6.84 -4.58 3.69
CA ALA A 61 6.51 -4.27 5.08
C ALA A 61 6.59 -5.52 5.95
N ALA A 62 7.12 -5.39 7.16
CA ALA A 62 7.17 -6.49 8.10
C ALA A 62 5.80 -6.72 8.72
N VAL A 63 5.30 -7.96 8.66
CA VAL A 63 4.00 -8.35 9.25
C VAL A 63 3.98 -8.13 10.76
N SER A 64 5.12 -8.35 11.42
CA SER A 64 5.32 -8.11 12.86
C SER A 64 5.11 -6.66 13.28
N SER A 65 5.20 -5.72 12.34
CA SER A 65 5.01 -4.28 12.59
C SER A 65 3.56 -3.81 12.44
N ILE A 66 2.66 -4.72 12.05
CA ILE A 66 1.24 -4.40 11.89
C ILE A 66 0.62 -4.12 13.26
N THR A 67 0.04 -2.93 13.40
CA THR A 67 -0.74 -2.55 14.58
C THR A 67 -2.10 -2.02 14.21
N THR A 68 -3.07 -2.35 15.04
CA THR A 68 -4.43 -1.81 15.08
C THR A 68 -4.70 -1.08 16.40
N PHE A 69 -3.63 -0.74 17.12
CA PHE A 69 -3.63 -0.09 18.44
C PHE A 69 -4.32 -0.93 19.53
N ASP A 70 -4.30 -2.25 19.38
CA ASP A 70 -4.90 -3.22 20.29
C ASP A 70 -4.00 -4.45 20.31
N GLU A 71 -3.23 -4.60 21.39
CA GLU A 71 -2.20 -5.65 21.49
C GLU A 71 -2.75 -7.06 21.33
N THR A 72 -4.00 -7.30 21.76
CA THR A 72 -4.64 -8.62 21.64
C THR A 72 -4.99 -8.93 20.19
N ARG A 73 -5.57 -7.95 19.48
CA ARG A 73 -5.87 -8.10 18.05
C ARG A 73 -4.58 -8.17 17.23
N ASP A 74 -3.57 -7.38 17.57
CA ASP A 74 -2.29 -7.36 16.88
C ASP A 74 -1.59 -8.72 17.01
N ALA A 75 -1.59 -9.32 18.20
CA ALA A 75 -1.09 -10.68 18.40
C ALA A 75 -1.87 -11.72 17.58
N HIS A 76 -3.20 -11.58 17.45
CA HIS A 76 -4.01 -12.47 16.63
C HIS A 76 -3.72 -12.33 15.14
N LEU A 77 -3.46 -11.11 14.64
CA LEU A 77 -3.09 -10.88 13.25
C LEU A 77 -1.79 -11.62 12.86
N GLN A 78 -0.88 -11.85 13.81
CA GLN A 78 0.35 -12.61 13.57
C GLN A 78 0.14 -14.12 13.43
N SER A 79 -1.00 -14.65 13.88
CA SER A 79 -1.23 -16.09 13.96
C SER A 79 -1.50 -16.74 12.59
N PRO A 80 -1.45 -18.08 12.50
CA PRO A 80 -1.82 -18.82 11.29
C PRO A 80 -3.25 -18.59 10.76
N ASP A 81 -4.15 -18.09 11.62
CA ASP A 81 -5.52 -17.73 11.24
C ASP A 81 -5.56 -16.46 10.38
N PHE A 82 -4.53 -15.62 10.45
CA PHE A 82 -4.38 -14.38 9.69
C PHE A 82 -3.10 -14.40 8.84
N PHE A 83 -2.16 -13.49 9.11
CA PHE A 83 -0.99 -13.27 8.26
C PHE A 83 0.07 -14.35 8.41
N ASP A 84 0.01 -15.14 9.50
CA ASP A 84 0.89 -16.27 9.70
C ASP A 84 2.37 -15.86 9.61
N ALA A 85 2.71 -14.86 10.42
CA ALA A 85 3.94 -14.08 10.32
C ALA A 85 5.21 -14.92 10.46
N GLU A 86 5.13 -16.07 11.15
CA GLU A 86 6.25 -17.00 11.28
C GLU A 86 6.64 -17.63 9.93
N ARG A 87 5.65 -17.94 9.08
CA ARG A 87 5.87 -18.52 7.74
C ARG A 87 5.97 -17.46 6.66
N TYR A 88 5.26 -16.35 6.82
CA TYR A 88 5.18 -15.25 5.86
C TYR A 88 5.45 -13.91 6.56
N PRO A 89 6.72 -13.59 6.86
CA PRO A 89 7.07 -12.43 7.69
C PRO A 89 6.91 -11.08 6.97
N GLU A 90 6.70 -11.08 5.66
CA GLU A 90 6.73 -9.88 4.83
C GLU A 90 5.50 -9.78 3.92
N LEU A 91 5.01 -8.55 3.79
CA LEU A 91 4.12 -8.10 2.72
C LEU A 91 4.99 -7.49 1.61
N ARG A 92 4.65 -7.70 0.34
CA ARG A 92 5.41 -7.14 -0.80
C ARG A 92 4.49 -6.52 -1.83
N PHE A 93 4.93 -5.44 -2.46
CA PHE A 93 4.22 -4.82 -3.58
C PHE A 93 5.21 -4.47 -4.70
N GLU A 94 4.86 -4.79 -5.94
CA GLU A 94 5.62 -4.43 -7.13
C GLU A 94 4.68 -3.89 -8.21
N SER A 95 4.88 -2.65 -8.65
CA SER A 95 4.05 -2.06 -9.70
C SER A 95 4.36 -2.69 -11.05
N THR A 96 3.32 -3.02 -11.81
CA THR A 96 3.41 -3.43 -13.22
C THR A 96 3.17 -2.26 -14.17
N ARG A 97 2.45 -1.23 -13.70
CA ARG A 97 2.16 -0.02 -14.48
C ARG A 97 1.92 1.17 -13.56
N VAL A 98 2.52 2.31 -13.89
CA VAL A 98 2.24 3.60 -13.23
C VAL A 98 1.84 4.60 -14.31
N GLU A 99 0.60 5.07 -14.26
CA GLU A 99 0.07 6.09 -15.16
C GLU A 99 -0.21 7.39 -14.42
N ALA A 100 0.20 8.51 -15.02
CA ALA A 100 -0.10 9.84 -14.55
C ALA A 100 -1.04 10.57 -15.52
N ARG A 101 -2.08 11.21 -14.96
CA ARG A 101 -2.98 12.14 -15.67
C ARG A 101 -3.02 13.46 -14.91
N GLY A 102 -2.12 14.37 -15.28
CA GLY A 102 -1.83 15.53 -14.44
C GLY A 102 -1.18 15.06 -13.13
N ASN A 103 -1.78 15.40 -11.99
CA ASN A 103 -1.33 14.90 -10.69
C ASN A 103 -2.04 13.61 -10.26
N GLN A 104 -3.04 13.11 -10.98
CA GLN A 104 -3.68 11.83 -10.65
C GLN A 104 -2.78 10.66 -11.04
N LEU A 105 -2.70 9.66 -10.17
CA LEU A 105 -1.95 8.42 -10.37
C LEU A 105 -2.92 7.23 -10.43
N ILE A 106 -2.67 6.32 -11.36
CA ILE A 106 -3.21 4.96 -11.39
C ILE A 106 -2.02 4.02 -11.39
N VAL A 107 -1.94 3.15 -10.39
CA VAL A 107 -0.83 2.23 -10.16
C VAL A 107 -1.38 0.82 -10.13
N ASP A 108 -1.11 0.04 -11.17
CA ASP A 108 -1.34 -1.39 -11.10
C ASP A 108 -0.08 -2.07 -10.57
N GLY A 109 -0.26 -3.12 -9.79
CA GLY A 109 0.84 -3.94 -9.34
C GLY A 109 0.39 -5.28 -8.79
N GLU A 110 1.38 -6.08 -8.41
CA GLU A 110 1.16 -7.33 -7.69
C GLU A 110 1.39 -7.08 -6.20
N LEU A 111 0.35 -7.33 -5.40
CA LEU A 111 0.43 -7.34 -3.95
C LEU A 111 0.62 -8.80 -3.52
N THR A 112 1.61 -9.06 -2.68
CA THR A 112 1.84 -10.37 -2.09
C THR A 112 1.55 -10.33 -0.59
N ILE A 113 0.61 -11.16 -0.15
CA ILE A 113 0.26 -11.36 1.25
C ILE A 113 0.17 -12.86 1.50
N LYS A 114 0.78 -13.34 2.59
CA LYS A 114 0.75 -14.76 2.97
C LYS A 114 1.23 -15.70 1.84
N GLY A 115 2.21 -15.23 1.07
CA GLY A 115 2.78 -15.95 -0.08
C GLY A 115 1.91 -16.01 -1.33
N VAL A 116 0.74 -15.36 -1.35
CA VAL A 116 -0.16 -15.27 -2.51
C VAL A 116 0.01 -13.91 -3.17
N ALA A 117 0.39 -13.91 -4.46
CA ALA A 117 0.50 -12.71 -5.28
C ALA A 117 -0.80 -12.49 -6.06
N THR A 118 -1.39 -11.30 -5.92
CA THR A 118 -2.66 -10.93 -6.54
C THR A 118 -2.54 -9.54 -7.18
N PRO A 119 -3.02 -9.35 -8.43
CA PRO A 119 -3.07 -8.04 -9.06
C PRO A 119 -4.00 -7.08 -8.31
N VAL A 120 -3.54 -5.85 -8.08
CA VAL A 120 -4.32 -4.77 -7.45
C VAL A 120 -4.16 -3.46 -8.22
N GLU A 121 -5.18 -2.62 -8.18
CA GLU A 121 -5.15 -1.25 -8.70
C GLU A 121 -5.21 -0.27 -7.52
N LEU A 122 -4.22 0.62 -7.44
CA LEU A 122 -4.18 1.73 -6.50
C LEU A 122 -4.36 3.03 -7.27
N ARG A 123 -5.09 3.97 -6.67
CA ARG A 123 -5.38 5.29 -7.24
C ARG A 123 -5.02 6.37 -6.25
N GLY A 124 -4.57 7.51 -6.73
CA GLY A 124 -4.36 8.66 -5.87
C GLY A 124 -3.66 9.79 -6.59
N HIS A 125 -2.71 10.44 -5.92
CA HIS A 125 -2.16 11.71 -6.35
C HIS A 125 -0.65 11.80 -6.14
N TYR A 126 0.03 12.45 -7.07
CA TYR A 126 1.35 13.00 -6.86
C TYR A 126 1.21 14.38 -6.23
N GLU A 127 1.70 14.54 -5.01
CA GLU A 127 1.52 15.75 -4.20
C GLU A 127 2.58 16.82 -4.51
N GLY A 128 3.70 16.43 -5.13
CA GLY A 128 4.72 17.37 -5.61
C GLY A 128 6.13 16.95 -5.25
N ALA A 129 7.08 17.81 -5.66
CA ALA A 129 8.49 17.75 -5.29
C ALA A 129 8.90 19.01 -4.55
N GLY A 130 9.90 18.90 -3.69
CA GLY A 130 10.48 20.04 -2.98
C GLY A 130 11.80 19.69 -2.30
N THR A 131 12.45 20.69 -1.73
CA THR A 131 13.66 20.51 -0.92
C THR A 131 13.29 20.70 0.55
N ASP A 132 13.67 19.75 1.40
CA ASP A 132 13.43 19.84 2.84
C ASP A 132 14.42 20.81 3.54
N PRO A 133 14.19 21.17 4.81
CA PRO A 133 15.10 22.07 5.55
C PRO A 133 16.54 21.55 5.73
N LEU A 134 16.79 20.26 5.50
CA LEU A 134 18.10 19.64 5.56
C LEU A 134 18.80 19.63 4.18
N GLY A 135 18.14 20.14 3.14
CA GLY A 135 18.65 20.21 1.78
C GLY A 135 18.38 18.96 0.94
N ASN A 136 17.60 17.99 1.43
CA ASN A 136 17.28 16.80 0.65
C ASN A 136 16.16 17.09 -0.34
N GLU A 137 16.32 16.63 -1.58
CA GLU A 137 15.22 16.60 -2.55
C GLU A 137 14.22 15.51 -2.15
N ARG A 138 12.94 15.86 -2.17
CA ARG A 138 11.84 14.97 -1.82
C ARG A 138 10.70 15.00 -2.83
N ILE A 139 9.98 13.90 -2.89
CA ILE A 139 8.66 13.80 -3.52
C ILE A 139 7.62 13.32 -2.51
N ALA A 140 6.35 13.60 -2.78
CA ALA A 140 5.24 13.05 -2.02
C ALA A 140 4.16 12.48 -2.95
N LEU A 141 3.53 11.37 -2.52
CA LEU A 141 2.39 10.77 -3.19
C LEU A 141 1.41 10.16 -2.20
N GLU A 142 0.14 10.13 -2.58
CA GLU A 142 -0.92 9.43 -1.88
C GLU A 142 -1.54 8.37 -2.79
N LEU A 143 -1.83 7.20 -2.24
CA LEU A 143 -2.46 6.10 -2.96
C LEU A 143 -3.50 5.42 -2.05
N SER A 144 -4.55 4.92 -2.66
CA SER A 144 -5.54 4.07 -2.01
C SER A 144 -6.10 3.06 -2.99
N GLY A 145 -6.46 1.89 -2.49
CA GLY A 145 -7.11 0.85 -3.27
C GLY A 145 -7.94 -0.03 -2.35
N THR A 146 -8.74 -0.88 -2.95
CA THR A 146 -9.60 -1.82 -2.23
C THR A 146 -9.27 -3.23 -2.69
N ILE A 147 -9.12 -4.14 -1.73
CA ILE A 147 -8.85 -5.56 -1.99
C ILE A 147 -9.91 -6.44 -1.32
N ASP A 148 -10.05 -7.67 -1.82
CA ASP A 148 -10.71 -8.74 -1.09
C ASP A 148 -9.64 -9.55 -0.33
N ARG A 149 -9.72 -9.58 1.00
CA ARG A 149 -8.74 -10.30 1.83
C ARG A 149 -8.73 -11.81 1.58
N THR A 150 -9.84 -12.37 1.09
CA THR A 150 -9.97 -13.81 0.83
C THR A 150 -9.17 -14.24 -0.40
N ASP A 151 -8.87 -13.32 -1.33
CA ASP A 151 -7.95 -13.57 -2.45
C ASP A 151 -6.53 -13.94 -1.98
N PHE A 152 -6.18 -13.60 -0.74
CA PHE A 152 -4.89 -13.88 -0.10
C PHE A 152 -4.96 -15.04 0.92
N GLY A 153 -6.09 -15.74 1.01
CA GLY A 153 -6.30 -16.80 2.01
C GLY A 153 -6.39 -16.28 3.45
N LEU A 154 -6.77 -15.01 3.64
CA LEU A 154 -7.14 -14.44 4.93
C LEU A 154 -8.64 -14.64 5.14
N ASP A 155 -9.07 -15.85 5.45
CA ASP A 155 -10.50 -16.23 5.48
C ASP A 155 -11.15 -16.14 6.87
N TRP A 156 -10.36 -15.87 7.92
CA TRP A 156 -10.85 -15.91 9.29
C TRP A 156 -12.09 -15.03 9.50
N ASN A 157 -13.06 -15.54 10.25
CA ASN A 157 -14.23 -14.81 10.67
C ASN A 157 -14.77 -15.39 11.98
N ALA A 158 -15.65 -14.64 12.66
CA ALA A 158 -16.34 -15.12 13.84
C ALA A 158 -17.86 -15.09 13.66
N PRO A 159 -18.62 -15.98 14.33
CA PRO A 159 -20.08 -15.96 14.28
C PRO A 159 -20.64 -14.62 14.78
N VAL A 160 -21.64 -14.09 14.07
CA VAL A 160 -22.39 -12.90 14.47
C VAL A 160 -23.82 -13.30 14.86
N PRO A 161 -24.34 -12.89 16.03
CA PRO A 161 -25.76 -13.06 16.36
C PRO A 161 -26.65 -12.38 15.31
N GLY A 162 -27.52 -13.15 14.65
CA GLY A 162 -28.36 -12.66 13.54
C GLY A 162 -27.80 -12.92 12.14
N GLY A 163 -26.64 -13.58 12.02
CA GLY A 163 -26.03 -13.94 10.74
C GLY A 163 -25.15 -12.84 10.13
N GLY A 164 -24.52 -13.15 9.00
CA GLY A 164 -23.56 -12.26 8.33
C GLY A 164 -22.11 -12.46 8.78
N LEU A 165 -21.22 -11.60 8.29
CA LEU A 165 -19.79 -11.64 8.57
C LEU A 165 -19.43 -10.61 9.65
N LEU A 166 -18.59 -11.00 10.61
CA LEU A 166 -18.01 -10.06 11.58
C LEU A 166 -17.06 -9.09 10.87
N LEU A 167 -16.19 -9.66 10.04
CA LEU A 167 -15.26 -8.94 9.18
C LEU A 167 -15.71 -9.08 7.72
N PRO A 168 -15.99 -7.98 7.00
CA PRO A 168 -16.20 -8.04 5.57
C PRO A 168 -14.94 -8.55 4.87
N ASN A 169 -15.11 -8.95 3.62
CA ASN A 169 -13.99 -9.31 2.75
C ASN A 169 -13.18 -8.09 2.32
N GLU A 170 -13.89 -6.99 2.08
CA GLU A 170 -13.32 -5.75 1.60
C GLU A 170 -12.40 -5.10 2.64
N VAL A 171 -11.18 -4.79 2.22
CA VAL A 171 -10.19 -4.01 2.98
C VAL A 171 -9.74 -2.84 2.12
N VAL A 172 -9.84 -1.63 2.68
CA VAL A 172 -9.28 -0.43 2.06
C VAL A 172 -7.83 -0.31 2.46
N LEU A 173 -6.95 -0.15 1.48
CA LEU A 173 -5.53 0.14 1.65
C LEU A 173 -5.31 1.65 1.47
N THR A 174 -4.41 2.21 2.26
CA THR A 174 -4.00 3.61 2.16
C THR A 174 -2.49 3.74 2.28
N ALA A 175 -1.91 4.64 1.48
CA ALA A 175 -0.50 4.98 1.55
C ALA A 175 -0.36 6.49 1.38
N SER A 176 0.39 7.12 2.28
CA SER A 176 0.87 8.49 2.15
C SER A 176 2.38 8.42 2.27
N PHE A 177 3.09 8.67 1.18
CA PHE A 177 4.53 8.47 1.11
C PHE A 177 5.23 9.78 0.84
N ALA A 178 6.25 10.06 1.65
CA ALA A 178 7.30 11.00 1.33
C ALA A 178 8.57 10.19 1.02
N ALA A 179 9.24 10.50 -0.08
CA ALA A 179 10.46 9.83 -0.49
C ALA A 179 11.59 10.82 -0.74
N VAL A 180 12.80 10.45 -0.34
CA VAL A 180 14.02 11.23 -0.48
C VAL A 180 14.77 10.77 -1.72
N ARG A 181 15.33 11.69 -2.50
CA ARG A 181 16.15 11.33 -3.65
C ARG A 181 17.36 10.52 -3.20
N ALA A 182 17.54 9.35 -3.80
CA ALA A 182 18.74 8.55 -3.61
C ALA A 182 19.97 9.31 -4.16
N ALA A 183 21.10 9.12 -3.49
CA ALA A 183 22.38 9.71 -3.88
C ALA A 183 22.90 9.18 -5.23
#